data_AF-A0A1H2XDE6-F1
#
_entry.id   AF-A0A1H2XDE6-F1
#
_cell.length_a   1.000
_cell.length_b   1.000
_cell.length_c   1.000
_cell.angle_alpha   90.00
_cell.angle_beta   90.00
_cell.angle_gamma   90.00
#
_symmetry.space_group_name_H-M   'P 1'
#
loop_
_entity.id
_entity.type
_entity.pdbx_description
1 polymer ?
#
loop_
_entity_poly.entity_id
_entity_poly.type
_entity_poly.pdbx_seq_one_letter_code
_entity_poly.pdbx_strand_id
1 'polypeptide(L)'
;MVLSHGRRAFDRPAPIPVSRPVPREEVATNIDDDRLARYLAAGALCATPSEAHGILCGLMCGGDANPEATWLRQLRPESDAGDLPIEEGREALSALARLTREELEASEFALTLFLPDDTRPLAERATALYDWVRGFLYAWGTLDHTGAEPSPETREILRDFTDVTRMDLDGLDDDEQNEEALTEVSEFIRVAAMTIYQECVVARAPSSES
;
A
#
# COMPACT_ATOMS: atom_id res chain seq x y z
N MET A 1 5.82 -61.46 29.31
CA MET A 1 6.32 -60.81 28.09
C MET A 1 5.49 -59.55 27.87
N VAL A 2 5.96 -58.39 28.37
CA VAL A 2 5.23 -57.12 28.31
C VAL A 2 5.93 -56.24 27.28
N LEU A 3 5.23 -55.92 26.19
CA LEU A 3 5.76 -55.09 25.10
C LEU A 3 5.65 -53.61 25.46
N SER A 4 6.79 -52.98 25.75
CA SER A 4 6.93 -51.54 25.91
C SER A 4 6.84 -50.83 24.56
N HIS A 5 5.73 -50.13 24.31
CA HIS A 5 5.61 -49.22 23.17
C HIS A 5 6.26 -47.88 23.51
N GLY A 6 7.48 -47.67 22.99
CA GLY A 6 8.18 -46.39 23.04
C GLY A 6 7.39 -45.33 22.29
N ARG A 7 7.00 -44.27 23.00
CA ARG A 7 6.45 -43.05 22.40
C ARG A 7 7.58 -42.38 21.61
N ARG A 8 7.43 -42.27 20.29
CA ARG A 8 8.30 -41.43 19.46
C ARG A 8 8.06 -39.98 19.88
N ALA A 9 9.11 -39.32 20.37
CA ALA A 9 9.12 -37.88 20.55
C ALA A 9 8.87 -37.25 19.19
N PHE A 10 7.77 -36.50 19.05
CA PHE A 10 7.59 -35.58 17.93
C PHE A 10 8.59 -34.47 18.16
N ASP A 11 9.60 -34.41 17.29
CA ASP A 11 10.58 -33.34 17.29
C ASP A 11 9.85 -32.02 17.00
N ARG A 12 10.03 -31.04 17.88
CA ARG A 12 9.37 -29.73 17.74
C ARG A 12 9.98 -29.07 16.50
N PRO A 13 9.18 -28.60 15.53
CA PRO A 13 9.74 -27.95 14.33
C PRO A 13 10.65 -26.79 14.77
N ALA A 14 11.83 -26.72 14.16
CA ALA A 14 12.79 -25.65 14.43
C ALA A 14 12.08 -24.30 14.26
N PRO A 15 12.35 -23.32 15.14
CA PRO A 15 11.81 -21.98 14.98
C PRO A 15 12.21 -21.45 13.60
N ILE A 16 11.21 -21.02 12.82
CA ILE A 16 11.43 -20.35 11.54
C ILE A 16 12.32 -19.14 11.85
N PRO A 17 13.46 -18.95 11.16
CA PRO A 17 14.31 -17.80 11.39
C PRO A 17 13.48 -16.54 11.12
N VAL A 18 13.36 -15.69 12.15
CA VAL A 18 12.77 -14.36 11.98
C VAL A 18 13.79 -13.57 11.16
N SER A 19 13.51 -13.40 9.87
CA SER A 19 14.34 -12.57 8.99
C SER A 19 14.48 -11.18 9.61
N ARG A 20 15.70 -10.64 9.64
CA ARG A 20 15.95 -9.27 10.09
C ARG A 20 15.10 -8.32 9.24
N PRO A 21 14.42 -7.32 9.82
CA PRO A 21 13.76 -6.28 9.04
C PRO A 21 14.77 -5.68 8.06
N VAL A 22 14.42 -5.70 6.78
CA VAL A 22 15.25 -5.15 5.69
C VAL A 22 15.09 -3.63 5.73
N PRO A 23 16.18 -2.85 5.79
CA PRO A 23 16.10 -1.38 5.80
C PRO A 23 15.31 -0.84 4.60
N ARG A 24 14.54 0.24 4.81
CA ARG A 24 13.73 0.94 3.77
C ARG A 24 14.53 1.25 2.51
N GLU A 25 15.76 1.75 2.66
CA GLU A 25 16.64 2.05 1.53
C GLU A 25 16.96 0.79 0.72
N GLU A 26 17.11 -0.36 1.36
CA GLU A 26 17.40 -1.64 0.72
C GLU A 26 16.13 -2.27 0.10
N VAL A 27 14.94 -2.08 0.68
CA VAL A 27 13.67 -2.49 0.04
C VAL A 27 13.34 -1.58 -1.15
N ALA A 28 13.45 -0.27 -0.98
CA ALA A 28 13.19 0.73 -2.02
C ALA A 28 14.22 0.67 -3.15
N THR A 29 15.51 0.42 -2.88
CA THR A 29 16.51 0.21 -3.95
C THR A 29 16.42 -1.15 -4.62
N ASN A 30 15.78 -2.14 -4.00
CA ASN A 30 15.61 -3.48 -4.58
C ASN A 30 14.27 -3.64 -5.32
N ILE A 31 13.32 -2.72 -5.11
CA ILE A 31 12.17 -2.53 -5.99
C ILE A 31 12.59 -1.60 -7.13
N ASP A 32 12.99 -2.20 -8.25
CA ASP A 32 13.22 -1.46 -9.50
C ASP A 32 11.86 -0.95 -10.03
N ASP A 33 11.61 0.36 -9.93
CA ASP A 33 10.38 1.04 -10.37
C ASP A 33 10.02 0.71 -11.82
N ASP A 34 11.00 0.66 -12.72
CA ASP A 34 10.77 0.35 -14.14
C ASP A 34 10.35 -1.11 -14.32
N ARG A 35 10.89 -2.00 -13.50
CA ARG A 35 10.52 -3.42 -13.48
C ARG A 35 9.13 -3.62 -12.91
N LEU A 36 8.81 -2.95 -11.81
CA LEU A 36 7.50 -3.00 -11.17
C LEU A 36 6.43 -2.42 -12.10
N ALA A 37 6.71 -1.29 -12.73
CA ALA A 37 5.83 -0.66 -13.72
C ALA A 37 5.53 -1.60 -14.88
N ARG A 38 6.54 -2.27 -15.46
CA ARG A 38 6.33 -3.27 -16.52
C ARG A 38 5.48 -4.45 -16.07
N TYR A 39 5.64 -4.89 -14.84
CA TYR A 39 4.87 -6.01 -14.29
C TYR A 39 3.39 -5.65 -14.08
N LEU A 40 3.13 -4.43 -13.60
CA LEU A 40 1.78 -3.90 -13.35
C LEU A 40 1.04 -3.53 -14.63
N ALA A 41 1.74 -2.98 -15.63
CA ALA A 41 1.19 -2.65 -16.93
C ALA A 41 0.65 -3.88 -17.70
N ALA A 42 1.13 -5.08 -17.35
CA ALA A 42 0.65 -6.34 -17.91
C ALA A 42 -0.51 -6.98 -17.11
N GLY A 43 -0.99 -6.32 -16.05
CA GLY A 43 -2.12 -6.79 -15.24
C GLY A 43 -3.45 -6.13 -15.61
N ALA A 44 -4.55 -6.68 -15.11
CA ALA A 44 -5.91 -6.27 -15.43
C ALA A 44 -6.23 -4.77 -15.24
N LEU A 45 -5.57 -4.10 -14.28
CA LEU A 45 -5.78 -2.68 -14.01
C LEU A 45 -4.82 -1.76 -14.78
N CYS A 46 -3.76 -2.29 -15.39
CA CYS A 46 -2.69 -1.50 -16.01
C CYS A 46 -2.13 -0.38 -15.10
N ALA A 47 -2.11 -0.62 -13.78
CA ALA A 47 -1.82 0.40 -12.79
C ALA A 47 -0.36 0.87 -12.84
N THR A 48 -0.12 2.13 -12.48
CA THR A 48 1.25 2.61 -12.18
C THR A 48 1.69 2.08 -10.81
N PRO A 49 3.01 2.04 -10.49
CA PRO A 49 3.47 1.68 -9.15
C PRO A 49 2.84 2.52 -8.03
N SER A 50 2.70 3.83 -8.27
CA SER A 50 2.06 4.74 -7.32
C SER A 50 0.57 4.47 -7.16
N GLU A 51 -0.16 4.23 -8.26
CA GLU A 51 -1.57 3.83 -8.18
C GLU A 51 -1.73 2.50 -7.43
N ALA A 52 -0.90 1.50 -7.74
CA ALA A 52 -0.92 0.21 -7.05
C ALA A 52 -0.69 0.37 -5.54
N HIS A 53 0.29 1.20 -5.13
CA HIS A 53 0.51 1.50 -3.72
C HIS A 53 -0.67 2.24 -3.07
N GLY A 54 -1.31 3.16 -3.81
CA GLY A 54 -2.53 3.84 -3.37
C GLY A 54 -3.68 2.86 -3.11
N ILE A 55 -3.89 1.89 -4.00
CA ILE A 55 -4.90 0.83 -3.82
C ILE A 55 -4.62 0.03 -2.54
N LEU A 56 -3.38 -0.39 -2.32
CA LEU A 56 -2.98 -1.12 -1.11
C LEU A 56 -3.28 -0.30 0.15
N CYS A 57 -2.89 0.97 0.17
CA CYS A 57 -3.13 1.87 1.29
C CYS A 57 -4.64 2.04 1.53
N GLY A 58 -5.45 2.23 0.50
CA GLY A 58 -6.90 2.35 0.63
C GLY A 58 -7.55 1.09 1.23
N LEU A 59 -7.10 -0.10 0.82
CA LEU A 59 -7.57 -1.38 1.37
C LEU A 59 -7.19 -1.52 2.85
N MET A 60 -5.94 -1.19 3.21
CA MET A 60 -5.47 -1.26 4.61
C MET A 60 -6.17 -0.22 5.49
N CYS A 61 -6.26 1.03 5.05
CA CYS A 61 -6.88 2.13 5.77
C CYS A 61 -8.39 1.94 5.93
N GLY A 62 -9.05 1.37 4.93
CA GLY A 62 -10.48 1.05 5.00
C GLY A 62 -10.80 -0.24 5.77
N GLY A 63 -9.80 -0.95 6.29
CA GLY A 63 -10.00 -2.12 7.15
C GLY A 63 -10.40 -3.40 6.42
N ASP A 64 -9.94 -3.61 5.19
CA ASP A 64 -10.08 -4.91 4.52
C ASP A 64 -9.51 -6.03 5.41
N ALA A 65 -10.19 -7.17 5.46
CA ALA A 65 -9.75 -8.28 6.31
C ALA A 65 -8.47 -8.95 5.79
N ASN A 66 -8.19 -8.88 4.49
CA ASN A 66 -7.04 -9.50 3.84
C ASN A 66 -6.47 -8.59 2.72
N PRO A 67 -5.97 -7.38 3.06
CA PRO A 67 -5.73 -6.32 2.08
C PRO A 67 -4.71 -6.72 1.02
N GLU A 68 -3.62 -7.40 1.39
CA GLU A 68 -2.61 -7.88 0.44
C GLU A 68 -3.18 -8.89 -0.56
N ALA A 69 -3.99 -9.85 -0.10
CA ALA A 69 -4.59 -10.86 -0.96
C ALA A 69 -5.63 -10.23 -1.92
N THR A 70 -6.44 -9.30 -1.41
CA THR A 70 -7.39 -8.54 -2.22
C THR A 70 -6.67 -7.70 -3.28
N TRP A 71 -5.61 -6.99 -2.87
CA TRP A 71 -4.78 -6.16 -3.73
C TRP A 71 -4.09 -6.95 -4.84
N LEU A 72 -3.40 -8.03 -4.50
CA LEU A 72 -2.73 -8.88 -5.50
C LEU A 72 -3.73 -9.46 -6.52
N ARG A 73 -4.92 -9.84 -6.07
CA ARG A 73 -5.98 -10.34 -6.96
C ARG A 73 -6.53 -9.24 -7.89
N GLN A 74 -6.62 -8.00 -7.43
CA GLN A 74 -7.05 -6.86 -8.25
C GLN A 74 -5.99 -6.53 -9.32
N LEU A 75 -4.71 -6.49 -8.93
CA LEU A 75 -3.61 -6.19 -9.84
C LEU A 75 -3.34 -7.32 -10.85
N ARG A 76 -3.40 -8.57 -10.40
CA ARG A 76 -3.08 -9.77 -11.20
C ARG A 76 -4.06 -10.90 -10.87
N PRO A 77 -5.26 -10.88 -11.47
CA PRO A 77 -6.20 -12.00 -11.37
C PRO A 77 -5.54 -13.31 -11.81
N GLU A 78 -5.98 -14.45 -11.25
CA GLU A 78 -5.42 -15.78 -11.58
C GLU A 78 -5.50 -16.14 -13.08
N SER A 79 -6.36 -15.46 -13.84
CA SER A 79 -6.48 -15.57 -15.29
C SER A 79 -5.37 -14.87 -16.09
N ASP A 80 -4.60 -13.96 -15.48
CA ASP A 80 -3.53 -13.16 -16.11
C ASP A 80 -2.14 -13.85 -16.06
N ALA A 81 -2.13 -15.17 -16.21
CA ALA A 81 -0.91 -15.99 -16.28
C ALA A 81 -0.21 -15.84 -17.66
N GLY A 82 0.28 -14.63 -17.96
CA GLY A 82 1.15 -14.36 -19.11
C GLY A 82 2.62 -14.71 -18.86
N ASP A 83 3.42 -14.80 -19.93
CA ASP A 83 4.81 -15.33 -19.99
C ASP A 83 5.92 -14.47 -19.33
N LEU A 84 5.59 -13.46 -18.52
CA LEU A 84 6.61 -12.68 -17.79
C LEU A 84 7.16 -13.50 -16.61
N PRO A 85 8.34 -13.18 -16.04
CA PRO A 85 8.79 -13.78 -14.79
C PRO A 85 7.84 -13.39 -13.65
N ILE A 86 6.78 -14.18 -13.49
CA ILE A 86 5.65 -13.93 -12.56
C ILE A 86 6.17 -13.80 -11.13
N GLU A 87 7.21 -14.57 -10.78
CA GLU A 87 7.65 -14.71 -9.40
C GLU A 87 8.32 -13.44 -8.84
N GLU A 88 9.27 -12.86 -9.58
CA GLU A 88 10.03 -11.71 -9.07
C GLU A 88 9.17 -10.44 -8.95
N GLY A 89 8.17 -10.25 -9.84
CA GLY A 89 7.21 -9.16 -9.73
C GLY A 89 6.25 -9.33 -8.55
N ARG A 90 5.80 -10.57 -8.28
CA ARG A 90 4.99 -10.88 -7.09
C ARG A 90 5.78 -10.68 -5.81
N GLU A 91 7.04 -11.11 -5.78
CA GLU A 91 7.91 -10.92 -4.62
C GLU A 91 8.11 -9.44 -4.30
N ALA A 92 8.34 -8.59 -5.32
CA ALA A 92 8.43 -7.15 -5.15
C ALA A 92 7.13 -6.54 -4.59
N LEU A 93 5.96 -6.95 -5.12
CA LEU A 93 4.66 -6.50 -4.60
C LEU A 93 4.43 -6.95 -3.15
N SER A 94 4.73 -8.20 -2.80
CA SER A 94 4.61 -8.67 -1.42
C SER A 94 5.60 -7.98 -0.47
N ALA A 95 6.81 -7.65 -0.93
CA ALA A 95 7.75 -6.86 -0.15
C ALA A 95 7.23 -5.44 0.12
N LEU A 96 6.66 -4.78 -0.90
CA LEU A 96 5.97 -3.49 -0.76
C LEU A 96 4.80 -3.60 0.23
N ALA A 97 3.96 -4.63 0.09
CA ALA A 97 2.83 -4.83 0.99
C ALA A 97 3.22 -5.00 2.46
N ARG A 98 4.27 -5.77 2.72
CA ARG A 98 4.82 -5.93 4.06
C ARG A 98 5.35 -4.59 4.61
N LEU A 99 6.12 -3.86 3.81
CA LEU A 99 6.68 -2.57 4.23
C LEU A 99 5.56 -1.56 4.56
N THR A 100 4.59 -1.38 3.66
CA THR A 100 3.47 -0.45 3.87
C THR A 100 2.67 -0.81 5.14
N ARG A 101 2.48 -2.11 5.41
CA ARG A 101 1.84 -2.55 6.65
C ARG A 101 2.66 -2.17 7.88
N GLU A 102 3.95 -2.48 7.88
CA GLU A 102 4.86 -2.13 8.99
C GLU A 102 4.86 -0.62 9.26
N GLU A 103 4.83 0.20 8.21
CA GLU A 103 4.75 1.66 8.32
C GLU A 103 3.41 2.16 8.87
N LEU A 104 2.27 1.58 8.46
CA LEU A 104 0.95 1.96 8.98
C LEU A 104 0.75 1.52 10.44
N GLU A 105 1.34 0.38 10.83
CA GLU A 105 1.26 -0.16 12.19
C GLU A 105 2.27 0.47 13.16
N ALA A 106 3.33 1.11 12.64
CA ALA A 106 4.29 1.85 13.45
C ALA A 106 3.68 3.12 14.07
N SER A 107 4.33 3.67 15.10
CA SER A 107 3.94 4.95 15.72
C SER A 107 3.95 6.10 14.71
N GLU A 108 3.23 7.19 15.03
CA GLU A 108 2.99 8.37 14.19
C GLU A 108 4.12 8.72 13.20
N PHE A 109 3.73 9.08 11.97
CA PHE A 109 4.55 9.56 10.85
C PHE A 109 5.34 8.54 10.00
N ALA A 110 5.10 7.23 10.11
CA ALA A 110 5.91 6.23 9.42
C ALA A 110 5.53 5.93 7.94
N LEU A 111 4.30 6.22 7.49
CA LEU A 111 3.90 5.94 6.10
C LEU A 111 4.74 6.73 5.10
N THR A 112 5.33 6.04 4.13
CA THR A 112 5.95 6.65 2.95
C THR A 112 5.05 6.46 1.73
N LEU A 113 4.73 7.53 0.99
CA LEU A 113 4.07 7.38 -0.30
C LEU A 113 5.06 6.84 -1.35
N PHE A 114 4.69 5.78 -2.06
CA PHE A 114 5.45 5.26 -3.20
C PHE A 114 5.33 6.18 -4.41
N LEU A 115 6.21 7.18 -4.49
CA LEU A 115 6.28 8.19 -5.52
C LEU A 115 7.68 8.20 -6.15
N PRO A 116 7.82 8.69 -7.40
CA PRO A 116 9.12 8.90 -8.00
C PRO A 116 9.99 9.83 -7.15
N ASP A 117 11.30 9.58 -7.18
CA ASP A 117 12.31 10.35 -6.46
C ASP A 117 12.32 11.84 -6.84
N ASP A 118 12.80 12.71 -5.94
CA ASP A 118 12.82 14.17 -6.13
C ASP A 118 13.68 14.62 -7.32
N THR A 119 14.59 13.78 -7.79
CA THR A 119 15.36 14.00 -9.02
C THR A 119 14.54 13.89 -10.31
N ARG A 120 13.31 13.37 -10.25
CA ARG A 120 12.40 13.23 -11.40
C ARG A 120 11.67 14.55 -11.70
N PRO A 121 11.23 14.78 -12.94
CA PRO A 121 10.50 16.00 -13.29
C PRO A 121 9.26 16.21 -12.39
N LEU A 122 8.98 17.46 -12.02
CA LEU A 122 7.84 17.83 -11.17
C LEU A 122 6.53 17.26 -11.70
N ALA A 123 6.27 17.40 -13.00
CA ALA A 123 5.05 16.89 -13.64
C ALA A 123 4.89 15.37 -13.51
N GLU A 124 6.00 14.62 -13.53
CA GLU A 124 5.99 13.17 -13.34
C GLU A 124 5.62 12.80 -11.89
N ARG A 125 6.23 13.48 -10.91
CA ARG A 125 5.91 13.31 -9.48
C ARG A 125 4.47 13.70 -9.15
N ALA A 126 3.99 14.80 -9.73
CA ALA A 126 2.59 15.25 -9.56
C ALA A 126 1.59 14.24 -10.17
N THR A 127 1.90 13.69 -11.34
CA THR A 127 1.10 12.62 -11.95
C THR A 127 1.08 11.36 -11.08
N ALA A 128 2.23 10.98 -10.52
CA ALA A 128 2.31 9.83 -9.63
C ALA A 128 1.51 10.02 -8.33
N LEU A 129 1.52 11.23 -7.75
CA LEU A 129 0.68 11.55 -6.59
C LEU A 129 -0.81 11.47 -6.94
N TYR A 130 -1.20 12.02 -8.09
CA TYR A 130 -2.56 11.91 -8.62
C TYR A 130 -3.01 10.45 -8.77
N ASP A 131 -2.17 9.62 -9.38
CA ASP A 131 -2.39 8.19 -9.54
C ASP A 131 -2.51 7.47 -8.19
N TRP A 132 -1.68 7.82 -7.22
CA TRP A 132 -1.75 7.29 -5.86
C TRP A 132 -3.10 7.59 -5.21
N VAL A 133 -3.57 8.85 -5.28
CA VAL A 133 -4.86 9.26 -4.70
C VAL A 133 -6.01 8.55 -5.39
N ARG A 134 -5.96 8.38 -6.71
CA ARG A 134 -6.96 7.60 -7.46
C ARG A 134 -7.00 6.15 -7.04
N GLY A 135 -5.84 5.51 -6.87
CA GLY A 135 -5.74 4.14 -6.38
C GLY A 135 -6.38 3.99 -5.00
N PHE A 136 -6.13 4.94 -4.10
CA PHE A 136 -6.74 4.98 -2.77
C PHE A 136 -8.27 5.08 -2.83
N LEU A 137 -8.79 6.03 -3.61
CA LEU A 137 -10.24 6.23 -3.79
C LEU A 137 -10.91 5.02 -4.46
N TYR A 138 -10.25 4.39 -5.44
CA TYR A 138 -10.71 3.16 -6.06
C TYR A 138 -10.86 2.05 -5.01
N ALA A 139 -9.81 1.78 -4.23
CA ALA A 139 -9.85 0.77 -3.18
C ALA A 139 -10.99 1.05 -2.19
N TRP A 140 -11.09 2.30 -1.72
CA TRP A 140 -12.15 2.71 -0.80
C TRP A 140 -13.55 2.41 -1.35
N GLY A 141 -13.78 2.67 -2.64
CA GLY A 141 -15.06 2.39 -3.31
C GLY A 141 -15.38 0.90 -3.49
N THR A 142 -14.38 0.02 -3.44
CA THR A 142 -14.57 -1.44 -3.52
C THR A 142 -14.90 -2.11 -2.19
N LEU A 143 -14.66 -1.42 -1.07
CA LEU A 143 -14.87 -1.94 0.27
C LEU A 143 -16.36 -1.94 0.65
N ASP A 144 -16.74 -2.93 1.45
CA ASP A 144 -18.08 -3.01 2.04
C ASP A 144 -18.13 -2.20 3.35
N HIS A 145 -18.71 -1.00 3.26
CA HIS A 145 -18.90 -0.10 4.42
C HIS A 145 -20.23 -0.32 5.16
N THR A 146 -21.02 -1.34 4.80
CA THR A 146 -22.37 -1.53 5.36
C THR A 146 -22.39 -1.87 6.86
N GLY A 147 -21.26 -2.35 7.40
CA GLY A 147 -21.12 -2.67 8.82
C GLY A 147 -20.79 -1.47 9.73
N ALA A 148 -20.23 -0.39 9.18
CA ALA A 148 -19.87 0.81 9.93
C ALA A 148 -19.58 1.98 8.98
N GLU A 149 -20.49 2.95 8.92
CA GLU A 149 -20.30 4.14 8.11
C GLU A 149 -19.00 4.89 8.47
N PRO A 150 -18.32 5.50 7.49
CA PRO A 150 -17.17 6.35 7.77
C PRO A 150 -17.56 7.53 8.65
N SER A 151 -16.61 7.97 9.49
CA SER A 151 -16.76 9.17 10.31
C SER A 151 -16.97 10.42 9.43
N PRO A 152 -17.48 11.53 10.00
CA PRO A 152 -17.52 12.80 9.28
C PRO A 152 -16.14 13.26 8.80
N GLU A 153 -15.09 13.04 9.60
CA GLU A 153 -13.71 13.40 9.28
C GLU A 153 -13.15 12.56 8.12
N THR A 154 -13.32 11.24 8.16
CA THR A 154 -12.98 10.35 7.04
C THR A 154 -13.71 10.79 5.75
N ARG A 155 -15.00 11.14 5.83
CA ARG A 155 -15.77 11.61 4.66
C ARG A 155 -15.26 12.93 4.09
N GLU A 156 -14.79 13.83 4.96
CA GLU A 156 -14.15 15.07 4.56
C GLU A 156 -12.82 14.82 3.85
N ILE A 157 -11.95 13.99 4.43
CA ILE A 157 -10.68 13.59 3.81
C ILE A 157 -10.91 12.99 2.41
N LEU A 158 -11.88 12.08 2.26
CA LEU A 158 -12.18 11.45 0.96
C LEU A 158 -12.69 12.46 -0.09
N ARG A 159 -13.43 13.48 0.35
CA ARG A 159 -13.85 14.57 -0.52
C ARG A 159 -12.65 15.41 -0.94
N ASP A 160 -11.75 15.74 -0.02
CA ASP A 160 -10.56 16.52 -0.31
C ASP A 160 -9.60 15.75 -1.24
N PHE A 161 -9.48 14.42 -1.08
CA PHE A 161 -8.79 13.54 -2.03
C PHE A 161 -9.43 13.61 -3.42
N THR A 162 -10.75 13.60 -3.49
CA THR A 162 -11.47 13.77 -4.77
C THR A 162 -11.14 15.12 -5.42
N ASP A 163 -11.01 16.18 -4.63
CA ASP A 163 -10.65 17.51 -5.13
C ASP A 163 -9.19 17.56 -5.63
N VAL A 164 -8.26 16.85 -4.97
CA VAL A 164 -6.88 16.67 -5.48
C VAL A 164 -6.88 16.00 -6.86
N THR A 165 -7.75 15.01 -7.11
CA THR A 165 -7.88 14.40 -8.43
C THR A 165 -8.52 15.30 -9.50
N ARG A 166 -8.83 16.56 -9.18
CA ARG A 166 -9.28 17.57 -10.14
C ARG A 166 -8.22 18.64 -10.43
N MET A 167 -7.04 18.52 -9.83
CA MET A 167 -5.92 19.42 -10.13
C MET A 167 -5.56 19.31 -11.61
N ASP A 168 -5.33 20.46 -12.22
CA ASP A 168 -4.83 20.53 -13.59
C ASP A 168 -3.33 20.21 -13.57
N LEU A 169 -2.98 19.07 -14.15
CA LEU A 169 -1.60 18.63 -14.28
C LEU A 169 -1.00 19.10 -15.61
N ASP A 170 -1.83 19.56 -16.55
CA ASP A 170 -1.39 20.03 -17.85
C ASP A 170 -0.77 21.43 -17.69
N GLY A 171 0.52 21.55 -18.01
CA GLY A 171 1.22 22.84 -17.93
C GLY A 171 1.69 23.23 -16.53
N LEU A 172 1.92 22.24 -15.65
CA LEU A 172 2.71 22.45 -14.44
C LEU A 172 4.12 22.92 -14.79
N ASP A 173 4.40 24.20 -14.52
CA ASP A 173 5.73 24.78 -14.67
C ASP A 173 6.67 24.24 -13.57
N ASP A 174 7.91 23.96 -13.95
CA ASP A 174 8.96 23.52 -13.02
C ASP A 174 9.54 24.74 -12.30
N ASP A 175 8.80 25.22 -11.29
CA ASP A 175 9.15 26.36 -10.45
C ASP A 175 9.07 26.03 -8.95
N GLU A 176 9.73 26.85 -8.13
CA GLU A 176 9.82 26.66 -6.68
C GLU A 176 8.44 26.65 -6.00
N GLN A 177 7.46 27.37 -6.56
CA GLN A 177 6.12 27.46 -5.99
C GLN A 177 5.36 26.14 -6.19
N ASN A 178 5.46 25.53 -7.37
CA ASN A 178 4.84 24.25 -7.67
C ASN A 178 5.54 23.10 -6.93
N GLU A 179 6.87 23.17 -6.74
CA GLU A 179 7.62 22.20 -5.92
C GLU A 179 7.17 22.22 -4.45
N GLU A 180 7.02 23.41 -3.88
CA GLU A 180 6.51 23.60 -2.52
C GLU A 180 5.07 23.07 -2.41
N ALA A 181 4.20 23.44 -3.35
CA ALA A 181 2.82 22.97 -3.38
C ALA A 181 2.73 21.44 -3.48
N LEU A 182 3.53 20.81 -4.34
CA LEU A 182 3.54 19.36 -4.48
C LEU A 182 3.99 18.68 -3.17
N THR A 183 4.99 19.25 -2.49
CA THR A 183 5.46 18.75 -1.19
C THR A 183 4.38 18.85 -0.13
N GLU A 184 3.70 19.99 -0.03
CA GLU A 184 2.60 20.21 0.91
C GLU A 184 1.42 19.26 0.67
N VAL A 185 1.00 19.11 -0.59
CA VAL A 185 -0.10 18.20 -0.94
C VAL A 185 0.29 16.75 -0.67
N SER A 186 1.52 16.34 -1.00
CA SER A 186 2.01 14.98 -0.72
C SER A 186 1.98 14.67 0.79
N GLU A 187 2.42 15.63 1.62
CA GLU A 187 2.39 15.50 3.07
C GLU A 187 0.96 15.45 3.62
N PHE A 188 0.06 16.30 3.10
CA PHE A 188 -1.36 16.25 3.44
C PHE A 188 -1.97 14.88 3.15
N ILE A 189 -1.77 14.35 1.94
CA ILE A 189 -2.28 13.04 1.53
C ILE A 189 -1.77 11.93 2.46
N ARG A 190 -0.48 11.97 2.79
CA ARG A 190 0.17 11.00 3.69
C ARG A 190 -0.46 11.02 5.08
N VAL A 191 -0.56 12.19 5.70
CA VAL A 191 -1.14 12.34 7.04
C VAL A 191 -2.61 11.95 7.04
N ALA A 192 -3.37 12.37 6.05
CA ALA A 192 -4.80 12.09 5.95
C ALA A 192 -5.09 10.58 5.77
N ALA A 193 -4.27 9.86 4.99
CA ALA A 193 -4.37 8.41 4.89
C ALA A 193 -4.10 7.72 6.24
N MET A 194 -3.08 8.18 6.98
CA MET A 194 -2.80 7.67 8.32
C MET A 194 -3.94 7.97 9.30
N THR A 195 -4.57 9.15 9.22
CA THR A 195 -5.75 9.49 10.02
C THR A 195 -6.90 8.52 9.76
N ILE A 196 -7.21 8.23 8.49
CA ILE A 196 -8.24 7.24 8.13
C ILE A 196 -7.90 5.87 8.74
N TYR A 197 -6.64 5.41 8.65
CA TYR A 197 -6.22 4.15 9.25
C TYR A 197 -6.46 4.12 10.76
N GLN A 198 -6.11 5.20 11.48
CA GLN A 198 -6.33 5.30 12.93
C GLN A 198 -7.82 5.24 13.28
N GLU A 199 -8.68 5.93 12.53
CA GLU A 199 -10.12 5.94 12.79
C GLU A 199 -10.82 4.62 12.43
N CYS A 200 -10.45 4.02 11.29
CA CYS A 200 -11.15 2.88 10.73
C CYS A 200 -10.62 1.54 11.23
N VAL A 201 -9.34 1.45 11.60
CA VAL A 201 -8.70 0.20 12.01
C VAL A 201 -8.38 0.21 13.49
N VAL A 202 -7.63 1.21 13.96
CA VAL A 202 -7.12 1.24 15.34
C VAL A 202 -8.25 1.52 16.34
N ALA A 203 -9.03 2.58 16.12
CA ALA A 203 -10.13 2.95 17.02
C ALA A 203 -11.30 1.93 17.01
N ARG A 204 -11.38 1.09 15.96
CA ARG A 204 -12.39 0.02 15.84
C ARG A 204 -11.87 -1.34 16.30
N ALA A 205 -10.59 -1.48 16.63
CA ALA A 205 -10.06 -2.69 17.23
C ALA A 205 -10.69 -2.88 18.62
N PRO A 206 -11.16 -4.09 18.96
CA PRO A 206 -11.65 -4.34 20.32
C PRO A 206 -10.52 -4.06 21.29
N SER A 207 -10.76 -3.19 22.28
CA SER A 207 -9.81 -2.90 23.34
C SER A 207 -9.34 -4.22 23.94
N SER A 208 -8.09 -4.60 23.71
CA SER A 208 -7.47 -5.70 24.45
C SER A 208 -7.19 -5.19 25.86
N GLU A 209 -8.23 -5.05 26.68
CA GLU A 209 -8.08 -4.94 28.12
C GLU A 209 -7.57 -6.29 28.63
N SER A 210 -6.33 -6.31 29.11
CA SER A 210 -5.76 -7.36 29.95
C SER A 210 -4.84 -6.73 30.98
#